data_AF-A0A5Q0GHV0-F1
#
_entry.id   AF-A0A5Q0GHV0-F1
#
_cell.length_a   1.000
_cell.length_b   1.000
_cell.length_c   1.000
_cell.angle_alpha   90.00
_cell.angle_beta   90.00
_cell.angle_gamma   90.00
#
_symmetry.space_group_name_H-M   'P 1'
#
loop_
_entity.id
_entity.type
_entity.pdbx_description
1 polymer ?
#
loop_
_entity_poly.entity_id
_entity_poly.type
_entity_poly.pdbx_seq_one_letter_code
_entity_poly.pdbx_strand_id
1 'polypeptide(L)'
;MSTEKTYKLFWLWFKITLSTFLGLNALALLLLVLLSVLRVPSFNIGNEPLWLLRWQYEQSTSFVIVFNPWILLTIAVVIGFVGVYLRRNSKQHRR
;
A
#
# COMPACT_ATOMS: atom_id res chain seq x y z
N MET A 1 16.84 26.93 -1.44
CA MET A 1 16.71 25.64 -2.17
C MET A 1 15.90 25.92 -3.43
N SER A 2 16.42 25.67 -4.64
CA SER A 2 15.71 26.02 -5.88
C SER A 2 14.35 25.30 -5.94
N THR A 3 13.28 26.05 -6.20
CA THR A 3 11.88 25.60 -6.31
C THR A 3 11.72 24.47 -7.32
N GLU A 4 12.55 24.43 -8.37
CA GLU A 4 12.55 23.33 -9.34
C GLU A 4 13.02 21.99 -8.74
N LYS A 5 13.98 22.04 -7.81
CA LYS A 5 14.53 20.84 -7.17
C LYS A 5 13.52 20.25 -6.20
N THR A 6 12.83 21.09 -5.42
CA THR A 6 11.76 20.65 -4.52
C THR A 6 10.58 20.09 -5.31
N TYR A 7 10.17 20.74 -6.40
CA TYR A 7 9.13 20.23 -7.28
C TYR A 7 9.47 18.84 -7.87
N LYS A 8 10.69 18.66 -8.39
CA LYS A 8 11.14 17.36 -8.92
C LYS A 8 11.18 16.26 -7.85
N LEU A 9 11.58 16.59 -6.62
CA LEU A 9 11.57 15.66 -5.49
C LEU A 9 10.15 15.28 -5.08
N PHE A 10 9.26 16.28 -4.97
CA PHE A 10 7.86 16.05 -4.67
C PHE A 10 7.18 15.20 -5.75
N TRP A 11 7.42 15.49 -7.03
CA TRP A 11 6.88 14.72 -8.14
C TRP A 11 7.38 13.28 -8.15
N LEU A 12 8.66 13.07 -7.83
CA LEU A 12 9.21 11.73 -7.66
C LEU A 12 8.53 10.99 -6.50
N TRP A 13 8.43 11.64 -5.34
CA TRP A 13 7.78 11.08 -4.16
C TRP A 13 6.33 10.70 -4.47
N PHE A 14 5.58 11.59 -5.13
CA PHE A 14 4.20 11.37 -5.52
C PHE A 14 4.06 10.18 -6.47
N LYS A 15 4.92 10.08 -7.48
CA LYS A 15 4.94 8.92 -8.41
C LYS A 15 5.19 7.60 -7.69
N ILE A 16 6.15 7.55 -6.77
CA ILE A 16 6.45 6.33 -6.01
C ILE A 16 5.26 5.98 -5.13
N THR A 17 4.75 6.96 -4.36
CA THR A 17 3.59 6.78 -3.47
C THR A 17 2.37 6.26 -4.24
N LEU A 18 2.04 6.88 -5.37
CA LEU A 18 0.90 6.47 -6.20
C LEU A 18 1.10 5.07 -6.77
N SER A 19 2.29 4.76 -7.28
CA SER A 19 2.61 3.42 -7.80
C SER A 19 2.53 2.35 -6.71
N THR A 20 3.04 2.64 -5.51
CA THR A 20 2.95 1.74 -4.36
C THR A 20 1.51 1.55 -3.92
N PHE A 21 0.71 2.62 -3.85
CA PHE A 21 -0.69 2.54 -3.48
C PHE A 21 -1.48 1.67 -4.47
N LEU A 22 -1.30 1.89 -5.77
CA LEU A 22 -1.93 1.06 -6.81
C LEU A 22 -1.44 -0.40 -6.74
N GLY A 23 -0.14 -0.62 -6.51
CA GLY A 23 0.42 -1.97 -6.34
C GLY A 23 -0.16 -2.71 -5.13
N LEU A 24 -0.32 -2.02 -3.99
CA LEU A 24 -0.96 -2.58 -2.80
C LEU A 24 -2.43 -2.91 -3.04
N ASN A 25 -3.16 -2.07 -3.78
CA ASN A 25 -4.53 -2.37 -4.17
C ASN A 25 -4.62 -3.58 -5.12
N ALA A 26 -3.71 -3.69 -6.08
CA ALA A 26 -3.64 -4.86 -6.95
C ALA A 26 -3.33 -6.14 -6.15
N LEU A 27 -2.38 -6.07 -5.21
CA LEU A 27 -2.05 -7.17 -4.30
C LEU A 27 -3.25 -7.56 -3.43
N ALA A 28 -3.99 -6.57 -2.92
CA ALA A 28 -5.21 -6.77 -2.16
C ALA A 28 -6.29 -7.54 -2.95
N LEU A 29 -6.50 -7.17 -4.21
CA LEU A 29 -7.41 -7.89 -5.11
C LEU A 29 -6.92 -9.31 -5.42
N LEU A 30 -5.61 -9.51 -5.57
CA LEU A 30 -5.04 -10.84 -5.78
C LEU A 30 -5.22 -11.72 -4.54
N LEU A 31 -5.04 -11.14 -3.35
CA LEU A 31 -5.28 -11.82 -2.08
C LEU A 31 -6.76 -12.18 -1.90
N LEU A 32 -7.69 -11.31 -2.35
CA LEU A 32 -9.11 -11.63 -2.40
C LEU A 32 -9.40 -12.89 -3.19
N VAL A 33 -8.85 -12.98 -4.41
CA VAL A 33 -9.06 -14.15 -5.27
C VAL A 33 -8.46 -15.40 -4.61
N LEU A 34 -7.23 -15.30 -4.07
CA LEU A 34 -6.54 -16.42 -3.45
C LEU A 34 -7.31 -16.96 -2.23
N LEU A 35 -7.72 -16.09 -1.30
CA LEU A 35 -8.45 -16.48 -0.10
C LEU A 35 -9.83 -17.05 -0.43
N SER A 36 -10.47 -16.53 -1.48
CA SER A 36 -11.75 -17.05 -1.98
C SER A 36 -11.60 -18.47 -2.51
N VAL A 37 -10.55 -18.74 -3.31
CA VAL A 37 -10.28 -20.08 -3.87
C VAL A 37 -9.94 -21.08 -2.75
N LEU A 38 -9.14 -20.67 -1.76
CA LEU A 38 -8.78 -21.51 -0.62
C LEU A 38 -9.92 -21.69 0.40
N ARG A 39 -11.03 -20.96 0.27
CA ARG A 39 -12.16 -20.94 1.22
C ARG A 39 -11.70 -20.75 2.66
N VAL A 40 -10.75 -19.84 2.86
CA VAL A 40 -10.19 -19.57 4.18
C VAL A 40 -11.31 -19.06 5.10
N PRO A 41 -11.46 -19.57 6.34
CA PRO A 41 -12.42 -19.02 7.30
C PRO A 41 -12.10 -17.56 7.65
N SER A 42 -12.97 -16.90 8.41
CA SER A 42 -12.78 -15.49 8.76
C SER A 42 -11.48 -15.25 9.53
N PHE A 43 -10.79 -14.16 9.19
CA PHE A 43 -9.64 -13.69 9.95
C PHE A 43 -9.53 -12.17 9.86
N ASN A 44 -8.94 -11.58 10.90
CA ASN A 44 -8.70 -10.15 10.98
C ASN A 44 -7.20 -9.94 11.24
N ILE A 45 -6.58 -9.06 10.44
CA ILE A 45 -5.20 -8.62 10.65
C ILE A 45 -5.26 -7.19 11.20
N GLY A 46 -4.85 -7.06 12.46
CA GLY A 46 -4.80 -5.79 13.20
C GLY A 46 -5.80 -5.74 14.36
N ASN A 47 -5.71 -4.68 15.16
CA ASN A 47 -6.63 -4.43 16.27
C ASN A 47 -7.85 -3.63 15.80
N GLU A 48 -8.95 -3.66 16.55
CA GLU A 48 -10.22 -3.01 16.16
C GLU A 48 -10.11 -1.57 15.60
N PRO A 49 -9.31 -0.64 16.17
CA PRO A 49 -9.15 0.70 15.61
C PRO A 49 -8.15 0.81 14.45
N LEU A 50 -7.24 -0.17 14.28
CA LEU A 50 -6.16 -0.18 13.30
C LEU A 50 -6.13 -1.51 12.53
N TRP A 51 -7.29 -1.92 12.01
CA TRP A 51 -7.40 -3.12 11.20
C TRP A 51 -6.86 -2.84 9.80
N LEU A 52 -5.97 -3.71 9.33
CA LEU A 52 -5.35 -3.62 8.01
C LEU A 52 -6.13 -4.42 6.98
N LEU A 53 -6.57 -5.62 7.36
CA LEU A 53 -7.33 -6.54 6.53
C LEU A 53 -8.39 -7.25 7.37
N ARG A 54 -9.64 -7.16 6.94
CA ARG A 54 -10.74 -7.98 7.43
C ARG A 54 -11.21 -8.90 6.33
N TRP A 55 -11.15 -10.20 6.59
CA TRP A 55 -11.68 -11.23 5.72
C TRP A 55 -12.78 -12.00 6.43
N GLN A 56 -13.92 -12.13 5.76
CA GLN A 56 -15.04 -12.93 6.23
C GLN A 56 -15.57 -13.78 5.08
N TYR A 57 -15.49 -15.10 5.28
CA TYR A 57 -16.07 -16.09 4.39
C TYR A 57 -17.42 -16.52 4.96
N GLU A 58 -18.52 -16.01 4.40
CA GLU A 58 -19.88 -16.32 4.84
C GLU A 58 -20.63 -17.06 3.73
N GLN A 59 -21.27 -18.19 4.07
CA GLN A 59 -21.97 -19.05 3.10
C GLN A 59 -23.26 -18.42 2.54
N SER A 60 -23.78 -17.34 3.14
CA SER A 60 -25.12 -16.85 2.83
C SER A 60 -25.20 -15.54 2.02
N THR A 61 -24.20 -14.64 2.01
CA THR A 61 -24.51 -13.29 1.46
C THR A 61 -23.41 -12.40 0.86
N SER A 62 -22.11 -12.58 1.07
CA SER A 62 -21.07 -11.89 0.27
C SER A 62 -19.68 -12.19 0.78
N PHE A 63 -18.73 -12.32 -0.14
CA PHE A 63 -17.31 -12.21 0.18
C PHE A 63 -17.01 -10.75 0.54
N VAL A 64 -16.60 -10.49 1.76
CA VAL A 64 -16.23 -9.14 2.18
C VAL A 64 -14.75 -9.17 2.58
N ILE A 65 -13.88 -8.83 1.61
CA ILE A 65 -12.58 -8.25 1.97
C ILE A 65 -12.77 -6.77 2.13
N VAL A 66 -12.47 -6.29 3.32
CA VAL A 66 -12.23 -4.87 3.54
C VAL A 66 -10.75 -4.71 3.83
N PHE A 67 -10.07 -3.92 3.02
CA PHE A 67 -8.80 -3.31 3.38
C PHE A 67 -9.07 -1.91 3.91
N ASN A 68 -8.30 -1.46 4.89
CA ASN A 68 -8.42 -0.09 5.36
C ASN A 68 -7.64 0.83 4.42
N PRO A 69 -8.32 1.66 3.60
CA PRO A 69 -7.64 2.50 2.61
C PRO A 69 -6.71 3.52 3.25
N TRP A 70 -7.01 3.96 4.48
CA TRP A 70 -6.16 4.88 5.22
C TRP A 70 -4.82 4.24 5.60
N ILE A 71 -4.84 2.99 6.08
CA ILE A 71 -3.60 2.28 6.42
C ILE A 71 -2.78 1.99 5.16
N LEU A 72 -3.42 1.58 4.05
CA LEU A 72 -2.74 1.39 2.78
C LEU A 72 -2.10 2.69 2.27
N LEU A 73 -2.79 3.82 2.42
CA LEU A 73 -2.25 5.13 2.07
C LEU A 73 -1.05 5.50 2.95
N THR A 74 -1.14 5.28 4.27
CA THR A 74 -0.02 5.52 5.19
C THR A 74 1.21 4.70 4.80
N ILE A 75 1.04 3.40 4.51
CA ILE A 75 2.12 2.52 4.05
C ILE A 75 2.72 3.06 2.74
N ALA A 76 1.87 3.42 1.77
CA ALA A 76 2.32 3.97 0.49
C ALA A 76 3.12 5.26 0.66
N VAL A 77 2.69 6.16 1.56
CA VAL A 77 3.38 7.42 1.86
C VAL A 77 4.76 7.15 2.45
N VAL A 78 4.86 6.24 3.43
CA VAL A 78 6.13 5.85 4.07
C VAL A 78 7.08 5.24 3.04
N ILE A 79 6.60 4.33 2.20
CA ILE A 79 7.39 3.74 1.10
C ILE A 79 7.80 4.82 0.10
N GLY A 80 6.93 5.78 -0.22
CA GLY A 80 7.26 6.94 -1.04
C GLY A 80 8.46 7.72 -0.50
N PHE A 81 8.46 8.01 0.81
CA PHE A 81 9.58 8.70 1.47
C PHE A 81 10.87 7.88 1.41
N VAL A 82 10.81 6.59 1.76
CA VAL A 82 11.96 5.69 1.72
C VAL A 82 12.51 5.56 0.29
N GLY A 83 11.64 5.43 -0.70
CA GLY A 83 12.01 5.32 -2.11
C GLY A 83 12.73 6.58 -2.62
N VAL A 84 12.28 7.76 -2.21
CA VAL A 84 12.99 9.02 -2.51
C VAL A 84 14.33 9.10 -1.80
N TYR A 85 14.39 8.73 -0.51
CA TYR A 85 15.62 8.74 0.27
C TYR A 85 16.68 7.81 -0.34
N LEU A 86 16.33 6.57 -0.65
CA LEU A 86 17.22 5.59 -1.29
C LEU A 86 17.71 6.07 -2.67
N ARG A 87 16.82 6.63 -3.49
CA ARG A 87 17.20 7.14 -4.83
C ARG A 87 18.11 8.36 -4.75
N ARG A 88 17.95 9.20 -3.72
CA ARG A 88 18.83 10.35 -3.48
C ARG A 88 20.24 9.89 -3.06
N ASN A 89 20.33 8.94 -2.13
CA ASN A 89 21.63 8.41 -1.68
C ASN A 89 22.35 7.62 -2.80
N SER A 90 21.62 6.84 -3.59
CA SER A 90 22.18 6.12 -4.74
C SER A 90 22.79 7.06 -5.79
N LYS A 91 22.17 8.23 -6.06
CA LYS A 91 22.72 9.23 -6.98
C LYS A 91 23.95 9.94 -6.43
N GLN A 92 24.09 10.05 -5.11
CA GLN A 92 25.24 10.66 -4.46
C GLN A 92 26.44 9.73 -4.46
N HIS A 93 26.24 8.41 -4.48
CA HIS A 93 27.33 7.43 -4.51
C HIS A 93 27.91 7.18 -5.92
N ARG A 94 27.22 7.63 -6.97
CA ARG A 94 27.66 7.52 -8.38
C ARG A 94 28.39 8.76 -8.91
N ARG A 95 28.62 9.77 -8.08
CA ARG A 95 29.40 10.97 -8.40
C ARG A 95 30.67 10.98 -7.57
#